data_AF-A0A7K3GTS6-F1
#
_entry.id   AF-A0A7K3GTS6-F1
#
_cell.length_a   1.000
_cell.length_b   1.000
_cell.length_c   1.000
_cell.angle_alpha   90.00
_cell.angle_beta   90.00
_cell.angle_gamma   90.00
#
_symmetry.space_group_name_H-M   'P 1'
#
loop_
_entity.id
_entity.type
_entity.pdbx_description
1 polymer ?
#
loop_
_entity_poly.entity_id
_entity_poly.type
_entity_poly.pdbx_seq_one_letter_code
_entity_poly.pdbx_strand_id
1 'polypeptide(L)' 'MKLHEPVTGGPCWAELGTDDLAVAERFYSGLFGWRPETDPRQRASGHTIARLGGDAVAGLAPLSRAQQ' A
#
# COMPACT_ATOMS: atom_id res chain seq x y z
N MET A 1 2.29 18.60 -16.13
CA MET A 1 3.49 17.73 -16.18
C MET A 1 3.00 16.29 -16.25
N LYS A 2 3.27 15.55 -17.33
CA LYS A 2 2.95 14.11 -17.42
C LYS A 2 4.27 13.36 -17.45
N LEU A 3 4.56 12.59 -16.41
CA LEU A 3 5.65 11.62 -16.43
C LEU A 3 5.21 10.47 -17.33
N HIS A 4 5.95 10.23 -18.41
CA HIS A 4 5.68 9.16 -19.38
C HIS A 4 6.56 7.93 -19.11
N GLU A 5 7.59 8.09 -18.27
CA GLU A 5 8.51 7.06 -17.83
C GLU A 5 9.06 7.40 -16.44
N PRO A 6 9.51 6.40 -15.65
CA PRO A 6 10.17 6.64 -14.38
C PRO A 6 11.48 7.41 -14.59
N VAL A 7 11.71 8.43 -13.75
CA VAL A 7 12.94 9.22 -13.76
C VAL A 7 13.67 9.06 -12.43
N THR A 8 14.99 9.12 -12.47
CA THR A 8 15.81 9.10 -11.26
C THR A 8 15.43 10.27 -10.35
N GLY A 9 15.12 9.96 -9.09
CA GLY A 9 14.66 10.94 -8.10
C GLY A 9 13.19 11.33 -8.19
N GLY A 10 12.43 10.78 -9.16
CA GLY A 10 10.98 10.96 -9.23
C GLY A 10 10.23 10.14 -8.16
N PRO A 11 9.01 10.55 -7.78
CA PRO A 11 8.16 9.74 -6.92
C PRO A 11 7.90 8.37 -7.56
N CYS A 12 8.20 7.29 -6.85
CA CYS A 12 8.12 5.93 -7.37
C CYS A 12 7.19 5.02 -6.58
N TRP A 13 6.80 5.41 -5.36
CA TRP A 13 6.03 4.55 -4.47
C TRP A 13 5.20 5.38 -3.48
N ALA A 14 4.07 4.82 -3.07
CA ALA A 14 3.20 5.38 -2.05
C ALA A 14 2.95 4.36 -0.95
N GLU A 15 3.02 4.82 0.30
CA GLU A 15 2.77 4.03 1.50
C GLU A 15 1.63 4.66 2.30
N LEU A 16 0.69 3.82 2.75
CA LEU A 16 -0.38 4.21 3.64
C LEU A 16 -0.17 3.61 5.03
N GLY A 17 0.05 4.48 6.01
CA GLY A 17 -0.14 4.14 7.42
C GLY A 17 -1.60 4.35 7.83
N THR A 18 -2.25 3.35 8.40
CA THR A 18 -3.65 3.42 8.84
C THR A 18 -3.85 2.77 10.21
N ASP A 19 -4.78 3.27 11.01
CA ASP A 19 -5.15 2.67 12.30
C ASP A 19 -6.03 1.42 12.13
N ASP A 20 -6.77 1.34 11.02
CA ASP A 20 -7.52 0.15 10.61
C ASP A 20 -7.13 -0.28 9.19
N LEU A 21 -6.29 -1.33 9.13
CA LEU A 21 -5.82 -1.90 7.87
C LEU A 21 -6.95 -2.54 7.06
N ALA A 22 -7.86 -3.26 7.74
CA ALA A 22 -8.91 -4.00 7.07
C ALA A 22 -9.96 -3.05 6.44
N VAL A 23 -10.25 -1.92 7.08
CA VAL A 23 -11.10 -0.86 6.50
C VAL A 23 -10.42 -0.24 5.28
N ALA A 24 -9.13 0.10 5.38
CA ALA A 24 -8.40 0.68 4.26
C ALA A 24 -8.36 -0.27 3.06
N GLU A 25 -8.08 -1.55 3.27
CA GLU A 25 -8.12 -2.59 2.25
C GLU A 25 -9.47 -2.63 1.53
N ARG A 26 -10.58 -2.71 2.27
CA ARG A 26 -11.93 -2.74 1.68
C ARG A 26 -12.26 -1.46 0.93
N PHE A 27 -11.90 -0.31 1.49
CA PHE A 27 -12.16 1.00 0.88
C PHE A 27 -11.45 1.13 -0.47
N TYR A 28 -10.14 0.89 -0.52
CA TYR A 28 -9.36 1.03 -1.76
C TYR A 28 -9.61 -0.10 -2.75
N SER A 29 -10.01 -1.29 -2.28
CA SER A 29 -10.52 -2.35 -3.17
C SER A 29 -11.78 -1.89 -3.90
N GLY A 30 -12.72 -1.24 -3.20
CA GLY A 30 -13.96 -0.74 -3.79
C GLY A 30 -13.75 0.49 -4.69
N LEU A 31 -12.86 1.40 -4.29
CA LEU A 31 -12.63 2.66 -5.00
C LEU A 31 -11.79 2.49 -6.26
N PHE A 32 -10.72 1.69 -6.19
CA PHE A 32 -9.73 1.56 -7.25
C PHE A 32 -9.61 0.14 -7.83
N GLY A 33 -10.33 -0.83 -7.28
CA GLY A 33 -10.18 -2.24 -7.69
C GLY A 33 -8.88 -2.87 -7.21
N TRP A 34 -8.26 -2.32 -6.15
CA TRP A 34 -7.03 -2.88 -5.60
C TRP A 34 -7.25 -4.27 -5.00
N ARG A 35 -6.21 -5.09 -5.07
CA ARG A 35 -6.15 -6.44 -4.50
C ARG A 35 -5.02 -6.47 -3.46
N PRO A 36 -5.35 -6.43 -2.16
CA PRO A 36 -4.35 -6.48 -1.11
C PRO A 36 -3.76 -7.88 -0.96
N GLU A 37 -2.44 -7.95 -0.89
CA GLU A 37 -1.66 -9.16 -0.67
C GLU A 37 -0.72 -8.95 0.52
N THR A 38 -1.05 -9.59 1.64
CA THR A 38 -0.18 -9.62 2.82
C THR A 38 0.70 -10.86 2.78
N ASP A 39 2.02 -10.70 2.85
CA ASP A 39 2.93 -11.85 2.99
C ASP A 39 2.70 -12.50 4.37
N PRO A 40 2.31 -13.79 4.44
CA PRO A 40 2.10 -14.51 5.70
C PRO A 40 3.31 -14.46 6.65
N ARG A 41 4.53 -14.36 6.10
CA ARG A 41 5.79 -14.28 6.87
C ARG A 41 5.99 -12.89 7.50
N GLN A 42 5.36 -11.87 6.93
CA GLN A 42 5.41 -10.47 7.36
C GLN A 42 4.16 -10.08 8.15
N ARG A 43 3.30 -11.02 8.52
CA ARG A 43 2.07 -10.72 9.27
C ARG A 43 2.34 -10.00 10.60
N ALA A 44 3.54 -10.16 11.17
CA ALA A 44 3.99 -9.39 12.34
C ALA A 44 4.29 -7.91 12.05
N SER A 45 4.74 -7.55 10.85
CA SER A 45 4.90 -6.15 10.42
C SER A 45 3.59 -5.57 9.87
N GLY A 46 2.66 -6.43 9.45
CA GLY A 46 1.35 -6.04 8.91
C GLY A 46 1.44 -5.39 7.53
N HIS A 47 2.61 -5.44 6.88
CA HIS A 47 2.81 -4.80 5.59
C HIS A 47 2.10 -5.58 4.47
N THR A 48 1.27 -4.86 3.73
CA THR A 48 0.40 -5.39 2.68
C THR A 48 0.65 -4.64 1.38
N ILE A 49 0.85 -5.38 0.29
CA ILE A 49 1.01 -4.80 -1.04
C ILE A 49 -0.35 -4.74 -1.71
N ALA A 50 -0.78 -3.55 -2.13
CA ALA A 50 -1.94 -3.41 -3.01
C ALA A 50 -1.51 -3.63 -4.47
N ARG A 51 -2.28 -4.45 -5.18
CA ARG A 51 -2.13 -4.68 -6.62
C ARG A 51 -3.31 -4.20 -7.43
N LEU A 52 -3.09 -3.71 -8.64
CA LEU A 52 -4.14 -3.50 -9.63
C LEU A 52 -3.78 -4.30 -10.88
N GLY A 53 -4.60 -5.29 -11.23
CA GLY A 53 -4.16 -6.30 -12.19
C GLY A 53 -2.91 -7.03 -11.67
N GLY A 54 -1.89 -7.20 -12.50
CA GLY A 54 -0.63 -7.86 -12.10
C GLY A 54 0.32 -6.95 -11.30
N ASP A 55 0.10 -5.63 -11.33
CA ASP A 55 1.10 -4.66 -10.91
C ASP A 55 0.92 -4.25 -9.45
N ALA A 56 2.03 -4.10 -8.74
CA ALA A 56 2.05 -3.53 -7.39
C ALA A 56 1.96 -2.01 -7.48
N VAL A 57 1.03 -1.40 -6.74
CA VAL A 57 0.69 0.03 -6.88
C VAL A 57 0.85 0.85 -5.59
N ALA A 58 0.78 0.21 -4.42
CA ALA A 58 0.99 0.87 -3.14
C ALA A 58 1.29 -0.15 -2.03
N GLY A 59 1.86 0.34 -0.92
CA GLY A 59 1.94 -0.38 0.34
C GLY A 59 0.91 0.14 1.36
N LEU A 60 0.41 -0.76 2.20
CA LEU A 60 -0.45 -0.48 3.34
C LEU A 60 0.14 -1.13 4.57
N ALA A 61 0.17 -0.39 5.68
CA ALA A 61 0.64 -0.90 6.95
C ALA A 61 -0.17 -0.31 8.11
N PRO A 62 -0.30 -1.03 9.23
CA PRO A 62 -0.76 -0.45 10.48
C PRO A 62 0.12 0.74 10.88
N LEU A 63 -0.49 1.82 11.34
CA LEU A 63 0.22 2.94 11.95
C LEU A 63 0.95 2.43 13.20
N SER A 64 2.28 2.31 13.12
CA SER A 64 3.08 2.18 14.32
C SER A 64 3.06 3.52 15.05
N ARG A 65 2.35 3.60 16.18
CA ARG A 65 2.57 4.71 17.09
C ARG A 65 3.99 4.59 17.62
N ALA A 66 4.81 5.62 17.42
CA ALA A 66 6.02 5.78 18.21
C ALA A 66 5.62 5.66 19.69
N GLN A 67 6.21 4.69 20.39
CA GLN A 67 6.07 4.57 21.83
C GLN A 67 6.55 5.90 22.43
N GLN A 68 5.64 6.59 23.13
CA GLN A 68 5.97 7.76 23.93
C GLN A 68 6.81 7.36 25.13
#